data_AF-A0A816WS77-F1
#
_entry.id   AF-A0A816WS77-F1
#
_cell.length_a   1.000
_cell.length_b   1.000
_cell.length_c   1.000
_cell.angle_alpha   90.00
_cell.angle_beta   90.00
_cell.angle_gamma   90.00
#
_symmetry.space_group_name_H-M   'P 1'
#
loop_
_entity.id
_entity.type
_entity.pdbx_description
1 polymer ?
#
loop_
_entity_poly.entity_id
_entity_poly.type
_entity_poly.pdbx_seq_one_letter_code
_entity_poly.pdbx_strand_id
1 'polypeptide(L)'
;MICLAAVRTVQAMASKRINKELRDLQRDPPVSCSAGPVGDDMFHWQATIMGPSDSPFAGGVFLVSIHFPPDYPFKPPKVSFRTKVYHPNINSNGSICLDILKEQWSPALTVSKVLLSICSLLTDPNPDDPLVPEIAHIYMTDRAKYETTARTWTQIRFCCHGNETSLFENVALKARTFPRPYGVLESQDLVIGRNLLQAKKKCSLNLEFMNYTIITSQCKGPKFPAKECCSSFLDFACPYADQLNDLSTDCASTMFSYINIYGKYPAGLFANQCHGNKIGLECPDMPPSSAADVNTATTTTTASSRIWMTAALFVTVLLFRGR
;
A
#
# COMPACT_ATOMS: atom_id res chain seq x y z
N MET A 1 -38.25 -9.97 4.01
CA MET A 1 -37.45 -9.23 2.99
C MET A 1 -36.58 -8.10 3.57
N ILE A 2 -36.99 -7.39 4.62
CA ILE A 2 -36.23 -6.27 5.22
C ILE A 2 -34.86 -6.71 5.80
N CYS A 3 -34.79 -7.87 6.45
CA CYS A 3 -33.55 -8.37 7.05
C CYS A 3 -32.45 -8.68 6.01
N LEU A 4 -32.81 -9.22 4.85
CA LEU A 4 -31.83 -9.55 3.81
C LEU A 4 -31.20 -8.30 3.17
N ALA A 5 -31.99 -7.23 2.99
CA ALA A 5 -31.50 -5.97 2.44
C ALA A 5 -30.54 -5.27 3.43
N ALA A 6 -30.86 -5.29 4.72
CA ALA A 6 -30.00 -4.76 5.77
C ALA A 6 -28.67 -5.53 5.86
N VAL A 7 -28.71 -6.86 5.87
CA VAL A 7 -27.51 -7.73 5.87
C VAL A 7 -26.63 -7.46 4.64
N ARG A 8 -27.24 -7.36 3.45
CA ARG A 8 -26.50 -7.01 2.20
C ARG A 8 -25.85 -5.63 2.28
N THR A 9 -26.50 -4.66 2.91
CA THR A 9 -25.98 -3.29 3.05
C THR A 9 -24.81 -3.24 4.05
N VAL A 10 -24.93 -3.94 5.18
CA VAL A 10 -23.88 -4.02 6.21
C VAL A 10 -22.66 -4.75 5.66
N GLN A 11 -22.85 -5.87 4.95
CA GLN A 11 -21.77 -6.61 4.31
C GLN A 11 -21.06 -5.77 3.22
N ALA A 12 -21.78 -4.91 2.50
CA ALA A 12 -21.19 -3.98 1.54
C ALA A 12 -20.33 -2.91 2.23
N MET A 13 -20.73 -2.43 3.41
CA MET A 13 -19.93 -1.50 4.21
C MET A 13 -18.68 -2.15 4.79
N ALA A 14 -18.80 -3.37 5.33
CA ALA A 14 -17.68 -4.18 5.79
C ALA A 14 -16.68 -4.44 4.65
N SER A 15 -17.17 -4.83 3.48
CA SER A 15 -16.33 -5.06 2.29
C SER A 15 -15.55 -3.81 1.88
N LYS A 16 -16.19 -2.63 1.86
CA LYS A 16 -15.52 -1.35 1.56
C LYS A 16 -14.42 -1.04 2.58
N ARG A 17 -14.69 -1.28 3.86
CA ARG A 17 -13.75 -1.07 4.96
C ARG A 17 -12.55 -2.02 4.86
N ILE A 18 -12.78 -3.32 4.68
CA ILE A 18 -11.74 -4.35 4.54
C ILE A 18 -10.85 -4.05 3.33
N ASN A 19 -11.44 -3.69 2.18
CA ASN A 19 -10.69 -3.31 0.99
C ASN A 19 -9.82 -2.05 1.21
N LYS A 20 -10.31 -1.09 1.99
CA LYS A 20 -9.52 0.09 2.36
C LYS A 20 -8.31 -0.32 3.20
N GLU A 21 -8.52 -1.13 4.25
CA GLU A 21 -7.42 -1.60 5.10
C GLU A 21 -6.40 -2.45 4.34
N LEU A 22 -6.84 -3.26 3.36
CA LEU A 22 -5.92 -4.02 2.52
C LEU A 22 -5.00 -3.10 1.73
N ARG A 23 -5.55 -2.03 1.14
CA ARG A 23 -4.74 -1.02 0.43
C ARG A 23 -3.80 -0.29 1.38
N ASP A 24 -4.28 0.07 2.57
CA ASP A 24 -3.47 0.77 3.57
C ASP A 24 -2.29 -0.12 4.02
N LEU A 25 -2.52 -1.42 4.26
CA LEU A 25 -1.49 -2.41 4.57
C LEU A 25 -0.51 -2.66 3.43
N GLN A 26 -0.98 -2.64 2.18
CA GLN A 26 -0.11 -2.80 1.01
C GLN A 26 0.77 -1.57 0.78
N ARG A 27 0.26 -0.38 1.12
CA ARG A 27 0.98 0.89 1.01
C ARG A 27 1.99 1.07 2.14
N ASP A 28 1.59 0.74 3.36
CA ASP A 28 2.38 0.94 4.58
C ASP A 28 2.25 -0.29 5.49
N PRO A 29 3.00 -1.38 5.18
CA PRO A 29 2.94 -2.60 5.98
C PRO A 29 3.62 -2.37 7.34
N PRO A 30 3.01 -2.83 8.45
CA PRO A 30 3.64 -2.76 9.76
C PRO A 30 4.97 -3.52 9.76
N VAL A 31 5.96 -2.97 10.46
CA VAL A 31 7.28 -3.59 10.60
C VAL A 31 7.12 -5.02 11.09
N SER A 32 7.84 -5.96 10.47
CA SER A 32 7.81 -7.39 10.84
C SER A 32 6.47 -8.10 10.59
N CYS A 33 5.51 -7.47 9.91
CA CYS A 33 4.19 -8.05 9.66
C CYS A 33 3.82 -7.99 8.18
N SER A 34 3.11 -9.01 7.71
CA SER A 34 2.41 -8.97 6.41
C SER A 34 1.04 -9.59 6.56
N ALA A 35 0.03 -9.10 5.83
CA ALA A 35 -1.30 -9.69 5.85
C ALA A 35 -2.02 -9.52 4.51
N GLY A 36 -2.93 -10.45 4.19
CA GLY A 36 -3.77 -10.37 3.01
C GLY A 36 -4.84 -11.46 2.96
N PRO A 37 -5.80 -11.38 2.02
CA PRO A 37 -6.84 -12.37 1.84
C PRO A 37 -6.27 -13.73 1.41
N VAL A 38 -6.94 -14.80 1.82
CA VAL A 38 -6.62 -16.18 1.41
C VAL A 38 -7.52 -16.56 0.24
N GLY A 39 -6.92 -16.74 -0.93
CA GLY A 39 -7.67 -17.00 -2.16
C GLY A 39 -8.59 -15.83 -2.51
N ASP A 40 -9.84 -16.14 -2.85
CA ASP A 40 -10.84 -15.15 -3.28
C ASP A 40 -11.71 -14.62 -2.12
N ASP A 41 -11.57 -15.16 -0.90
CA ASP A 41 -12.35 -14.74 0.26
C ASP A 41 -11.76 -13.51 0.93
N MET A 42 -12.34 -12.34 0.63
CA MET A 42 -11.96 -11.07 1.24
C MET A 42 -12.22 -10.99 2.75
N PHE A 43 -13.07 -11.85 3.33
CA PHE A 43 -13.39 -11.89 4.75
C PHE A 43 -12.50 -12.87 5.54
N HIS A 44 -11.61 -13.60 4.87
CA HIS A 44 -10.63 -14.48 5.49
C HIS A 44 -9.23 -14.07 5.10
N TRP A 45 -8.45 -13.59 6.06
CA TRP A 45 -7.07 -13.20 5.85
C TRP A 45 -6.09 -14.11 6.58
N GLN A 46 -4.89 -14.19 6.02
CA GLN A 46 -3.72 -14.73 6.66
C GLN A 46 -2.70 -13.60 6.86
N ALA A 47 -2.14 -13.56 8.06
CA ALA A 47 -1.03 -12.70 8.40
C ALA A 47 0.19 -13.54 8.79
N THR A 48 1.35 -12.97 8.57
CA THR A 48 2.65 -13.50 9.01
C THR A 48 3.29 -12.45 9.91
N ILE A 49 3.68 -12.88 11.10
CA ILE A 49 4.39 -12.05 12.10
C ILE A 49 5.79 -12.62 12.28
N MET A 50 6.81 -11.80 12.06
CA MET A 50 8.17 -12.14 12.46
C MET A 50 8.30 -11.93 13.96
N GLY A 51 8.86 -12.90 14.67
CA GLY A 51 9.05 -12.82 16.10
C GLY A 51 9.95 -11.64 16.50
N PRO A 52 9.55 -10.81 17.49
CA PRO A 52 10.35 -9.67 17.92
C PRO A 52 11.76 -10.07 18.36
N SER A 53 12.78 -9.31 17.96
CA SER A 53 14.19 -9.65 18.19
C SER A 53 14.62 -9.62 19.66
N ASP A 54 13.91 -8.87 20.47
CA ASP A 54 14.07 -8.71 21.91
C ASP A 54 13.26 -9.72 22.73
N SER A 55 12.56 -10.65 22.07
CA SER A 55 11.71 -11.66 22.71
C SER A 55 12.31 -13.07 22.55
N PRO A 56 11.84 -14.07 23.34
CA PRO A 56 12.21 -15.47 23.10
C PRO A 56 11.68 -16.02 21.76
N PHE A 57 10.84 -15.25 21.05
CA PHE A 57 10.30 -15.58 19.74
C PHE A 57 11.18 -15.10 18.58
N ALA A 58 12.31 -14.44 18.87
CA ALA A 58 13.23 -13.93 17.85
C ALA A 58 13.62 -14.99 16.80
N GLY A 59 13.58 -14.58 15.53
CA GLY A 59 13.78 -15.49 14.39
C GLY A 59 12.55 -16.33 14.03
N GLY A 60 11.49 -16.26 14.83
CA GLY A 60 10.13 -16.78 14.65
C GLY A 60 9.37 -16.27 13.42
N VAL A 61 8.50 -17.10 12.86
CA VAL A 61 7.57 -16.79 11.78
C VAL A 61 6.25 -17.42 12.18
N PHE A 62 5.31 -16.57 12.55
CA PHE A 62 4.04 -16.98 13.11
C PHE A 62 2.92 -16.67 12.13
N LEU A 63 2.24 -17.71 11.69
CA LEU A 63 1.06 -17.59 10.84
C LEU A 63 -0.15 -17.31 11.72
N VAL A 64 -0.92 -16.29 11.36
CA VAL A 64 -2.11 -15.83 12.06
C VAL A 64 -3.28 -15.81 11.07
N SER A 65 -4.42 -16.39 11.47
CA SER A 65 -5.66 -16.35 10.71
C SER A 65 -6.56 -15.24 11.25
N ILE A 66 -7.15 -14.46 10.37
CA ILE A 66 -8.05 -13.34 10.69
C ILE A 66 -9.36 -13.58 9.94
N HIS A 67 -10.48 -13.63 10.64
CA HIS A 67 -11.82 -13.71 10.03
C HIS A 67 -12.63 -12.48 10.40
N PHE A 68 -13.11 -11.77 9.39
CA PHE A 68 -13.96 -10.59 9.59
C PHE A 68 -15.42 -11.01 9.72
N PRO A 69 -16.16 -10.50 10.72
CA PRO A 69 -17.60 -10.70 10.76
C PRO A 69 -18.30 -9.81 9.72
N PRO A 70 -19.55 -10.14 9.32
CA PRO A 70 -20.30 -9.35 8.34
C PRO A 70 -20.54 -7.90 8.74
N ASP A 71 -20.55 -7.61 10.04
CA ASP A 71 -20.75 -6.29 10.64
C ASP A 71 -19.45 -5.58 11.04
N TYR A 72 -18.30 -6.03 10.53
CA TYR A 72 -17.04 -5.31 10.66
C TYR A 72 -17.17 -3.87 10.09
N PRO A 73 -16.68 -2.82 10.76
CA PRO A 73 -15.81 -2.81 11.95
C PRO A 73 -16.56 -2.65 13.28
N PHE A 74 -17.88 -2.83 13.34
CA PHE A 74 -18.63 -2.68 14.58
C PHE A 74 -18.44 -3.86 15.54
N LYS A 75 -18.08 -5.03 15.02
CA LYS A 75 -17.56 -6.16 15.80
C LYS A 75 -16.10 -6.45 15.45
N PRO A 76 -15.30 -6.94 16.42
CA PRO A 76 -13.91 -7.30 16.19
C PRO A 76 -13.78 -8.48 15.22
N PRO A 77 -12.66 -8.58 14.48
CA PRO A 77 -12.34 -9.77 13.73
C PRO A 77 -11.94 -10.90 14.69
N LYS A 78 -12.22 -12.15 14.31
CA LYS A 78 -11.73 -13.32 15.03
C LYS A 78 -10.30 -13.59 14.59
N VAL A 79 -9.36 -13.47 15.52
CA VAL A 79 -7.92 -13.67 15.27
C VAL A 79 -7.41 -14.89 16.02
N SER A 80 -6.60 -15.72 15.36
CA SER A 80 -6.01 -16.91 15.97
C SER A 80 -4.67 -17.27 15.34
N PHE A 81 -3.74 -17.76 16.14
CA PHE A 81 -2.49 -18.32 15.65
C PHE A 81 -2.71 -19.69 15.01
N ARG A 82 -2.19 -19.88 13.80
CA ARG A 82 -2.05 -21.19 13.15
C ARG A 82 -0.77 -21.88 13.60
N THR A 83 0.33 -21.13 13.71
CA THR A 83 1.57 -21.61 14.32
C THR A 83 1.37 -21.75 15.83
N LYS A 84 1.70 -22.91 16.42
CA LYS A 84 1.62 -23.06 17.89
C LYS A 84 2.69 -22.19 18.56
N VAL A 85 2.31 -21.49 19.62
CA VAL A 85 3.18 -20.58 20.38
C VAL A 85 3.13 -20.97 21.85
N TYR A 86 4.29 -21.01 22.50
CA TYR A 86 4.38 -21.19 23.95
C TYR A 86 4.27 -19.82 24.62
N HIS A 87 3.07 -19.42 25.05
CA HIS A 87 2.80 -18.07 25.54
C HIS A 87 1.64 -18.04 26.56
N PRO A 88 1.70 -17.22 27.64
CA PRO A 88 0.64 -17.17 28.67
C PRO A 88 -0.75 -16.81 28.14
N ASN A 89 -0.83 -15.88 27.18
CA ASN A 89 -2.08 -15.38 26.62
C ASN A 89 -2.49 -16.05 25.29
N ILE A 90 -1.81 -17.12 24.86
CA ILE A 90 -2.14 -17.87 23.63
C ILE A 90 -2.34 -19.34 23.99
N ASN A 91 -3.54 -19.87 23.76
CA ASN A 91 -3.82 -21.27 24.09
C ASN A 91 -3.38 -22.24 22.98
N SER A 92 -3.52 -23.55 23.24
CA SER A 92 -3.17 -24.60 22.29
C SER A 92 -3.97 -24.56 20.98
N ASN A 93 -5.16 -23.96 20.96
CA ASN A 93 -5.97 -23.76 19.75
C ASN A 93 -5.58 -22.49 18.97
N GLY A 94 -4.64 -21.69 19.50
CA GLY A 94 -4.19 -20.44 18.91
C GLY A 94 -5.09 -19.25 19.23
N SER A 95 -6.09 -19.39 20.10
CA SER A 95 -6.88 -18.25 20.59
C SER A 95 -5.99 -17.32 21.40
N ILE A 96 -6.24 -16.02 21.25
CA ILE A 96 -5.46 -14.95 21.89
C ILE A 96 -6.35 -14.27 22.93
N CYS A 97 -5.85 -14.07 24.15
CA CYS A 97 -6.47 -13.11 25.06
C CYS A 97 -5.84 -11.75 24.84
N LEU A 98 -6.60 -10.86 24.21
CA LEU A 98 -6.23 -9.48 23.95
C LEU A 98 -7.51 -8.65 24.07
N ASP A 99 -7.49 -7.67 24.97
CA ASP A 99 -8.61 -6.80 25.33
C ASP A 99 -9.21 -6.04 24.13
N ILE A 100 -8.36 -5.58 23.21
CA ILE A 100 -8.80 -4.89 21.99
C ILE A 100 -9.59 -5.81 21.04
N LEU A 101 -9.52 -7.14 21.19
CA LEU A 101 -10.33 -8.09 20.41
C LEU A 101 -11.65 -8.45 21.12
N LYS A 102 -11.91 -7.86 22.29
CA LYS A 102 -13.07 -8.11 23.13
C LYS A 102 -13.71 -6.79 23.58
N GLU A 103 -13.58 -6.44 24.87
CA GLU A 103 -14.24 -5.31 25.50
C GLU A 103 -13.69 -3.94 25.09
N GLN A 104 -12.42 -3.85 24.67
CA GLN A 104 -11.81 -2.61 24.21
C GLN A 104 -11.83 -2.43 22.69
N TRP A 105 -12.57 -3.28 21.96
CA TRP A 105 -12.71 -3.12 20.52
C TRP A 105 -13.41 -1.79 20.20
N SER A 106 -12.82 -1.05 19.27
CA SER A 106 -13.39 0.16 18.70
C SER A 106 -13.38 0.10 17.18
N PRO A 107 -14.44 0.56 16.48
CA PRO A 107 -14.45 0.68 15.03
C PRO A 107 -13.29 1.51 14.43
N ALA A 108 -12.59 2.31 15.25
CA ALA A 108 -11.40 3.06 14.87
C ALA A 108 -10.10 2.23 14.86
N LEU A 109 -10.11 1.01 15.41
CA LEU A 109 -9.01 0.07 15.30
C LEU A 109 -8.98 -0.56 13.91
N THR A 110 -7.77 -0.92 13.46
CA THR A 110 -7.49 -1.53 12.16
C THR A 110 -6.71 -2.82 12.34
N VAL A 111 -6.67 -3.66 11.30
CA VAL A 111 -5.86 -4.88 11.25
C VAL A 111 -4.39 -4.56 11.54
N SER A 112 -3.84 -3.46 10.99
CA SER A 112 -2.47 -3.05 11.29
C SER A 112 -2.24 -2.84 12.79
N LYS A 113 -3.17 -2.15 13.47
CA LYS A 113 -3.09 -1.93 14.92
C LYS A 113 -3.22 -3.25 15.70
N VAL A 114 -4.12 -4.14 15.28
CA VAL A 114 -4.28 -5.47 15.88
C VAL A 114 -2.98 -6.27 15.77
N LEU A 115 -2.33 -6.30 14.60
CA LEU A 115 -1.06 -7.00 14.39
C LEU A 115 0.07 -6.41 15.25
N LEU A 116 0.15 -5.08 15.35
CA LEU A 116 1.11 -4.41 16.22
C LEU A 116 0.88 -4.74 17.70
N SER A 117 -0.38 -4.78 18.15
CA SER A 117 -0.72 -5.21 19.51
C SER A 117 -0.36 -6.67 19.77
N ILE A 118 -0.49 -7.55 18.79
CA ILE A 118 -0.03 -8.95 18.91
C ILE A 118 1.50 -9.02 19.01
N CYS A 119 2.24 -8.23 18.22
CA CYS A 119 3.69 -8.14 18.37
C CYS A 119 4.09 -7.66 19.76
N SER A 120 3.44 -6.62 20.27
CA SER A 120 3.67 -6.12 21.63
C SER A 120 3.36 -7.19 22.68
N LEU A 121 2.28 -7.97 22.51
CA LEU A 121 1.93 -9.06 23.41
C LEU A 121 3.00 -10.16 23.43
N LEU A 122 3.62 -10.47 22.28
CA LEU A 122 4.72 -11.44 22.22
C LEU A 122 5.97 -10.95 22.95
N THR A 123 6.24 -9.64 22.97
CA THR A 123 7.34 -9.05 23.74
C THR A 123 7.00 -9.00 25.23
N ASP A 124 5.79 -8.54 25.57
CA ASP A 124 5.33 -8.29 26.93
C ASP A 124 4.02 -9.07 27.23
N PRO A 125 4.12 -10.33 27.68
CA PRO A 125 2.96 -11.11 28.09
C PRO A 125 2.22 -10.48 29.28
N ASN A 126 0.89 -10.64 29.33
CA ASN A 126 0.07 -10.22 30.46
C ASN A 126 -0.20 -11.40 31.41
N PRO A 127 0.49 -11.50 32.57
CA PRO A 127 0.31 -12.61 33.50
C PRO A 127 -0.97 -12.51 34.35
N ASP A 128 -1.63 -11.34 34.40
CA ASP A 128 -2.81 -11.11 35.25
C ASP A 128 -4.10 -11.66 34.63
N ASP A 129 -4.14 -11.81 33.30
CA ASP A 129 -5.23 -12.46 32.55
C ASP A 129 -4.72 -13.53 31.56
N PRO A 130 -4.17 -14.65 32.07
CA PRO A 130 -3.60 -15.69 31.22
C PRO A 130 -4.65 -16.67 30.71
N LEU A 131 -4.54 -17.08 29.44
CA LEU A 131 -5.31 -18.23 28.94
C LEU A 131 -4.71 -19.56 29.39
N VAL A 132 -3.41 -19.58 29.68
CA VAL A 132 -2.68 -20.76 30.13
C VAL A 132 -2.00 -20.44 31.47
N PRO A 133 -2.70 -20.66 32.61
CA PRO A 133 -2.18 -20.30 33.93
C PRO A 133 -0.84 -20.95 34.28
N GLU A 134 -0.59 -22.16 33.78
CA GLU A 134 0.68 -22.87 33.99
C GLU A 134 1.87 -22.09 33.38
N ILE A 135 1.73 -21.61 32.14
CA ILE A 135 2.78 -20.85 31.46
C ILE A 135 2.97 -19.50 32.15
N ALA A 136 1.88 -18.85 32.59
CA ALA A 136 1.93 -17.62 33.35
C ALA A 136 2.66 -17.79 34.69
N HIS A 137 2.39 -18.88 35.41
CA HIS A 137 3.07 -19.20 36.66
C HIS A 137 4.58 -19.36 36.45
N ILE A 138 5.01 -20.08 35.41
CA ILE A 138 6.44 -20.20 35.06
C ILE A 138 7.01 -18.84 34.67
N TYR A 139 6.30 -18.04 33.87
CA TYR A 139 6.73 -16.69 33.48
C TYR A 139 6.98 -15.75 34.68
N MET A 140 6.18 -15.89 35.75
CA MET A 140 6.31 -15.10 36.98
C MET A 140 7.36 -15.65 37.96
N THR A 141 7.51 -16.98 38.05
CA THR A 141 8.38 -17.62 39.04
C THR A 141 9.78 -17.96 38.54
N ASP A 142 9.92 -18.28 37.25
CA ASP A 142 11.17 -18.66 36.60
C ASP A 142 11.22 -18.16 35.14
N ARG A 143 11.61 -16.89 35.00
CA ARG A 143 11.71 -16.22 33.70
C ARG A 143 12.69 -16.91 32.76
N ALA A 144 13.81 -17.40 33.29
CA ALA A 144 14.86 -18.04 32.49
C ALA A 144 14.37 -19.36 31.86
N LYS A 145 13.63 -20.17 32.64
CA LYS A 145 13.00 -21.39 32.13
C LYS A 145 11.92 -21.08 31.10
N TYR A 146 11.08 -20.06 31.34
CA TYR A 146 10.11 -19.60 30.35
C TYR A 146 10.78 -19.26 29.01
N GLU A 147 11.79 -18.40 29.03
CA GLU A 147 12.48 -17.96 27.82
C GLU A 147 13.15 -19.12 27.08
N THR A 148 13.83 -20.00 27.81
CA THR A 148 14.49 -21.19 27.21
C THR A 148 13.47 -22.09 26.53
N THR A 149 12.33 -22.33 27.18
CA THR A 149 11.25 -23.17 26.62
C THR A 149 10.63 -22.52 25.38
N ALA A 150 10.32 -21.22 25.45
CA ALA A 150 9.74 -20.46 24.35
C ALA A 150 10.68 -20.39 23.12
N ARG A 151 11.99 -20.17 23.34
CA ARG A 151 13.01 -20.23 22.27
C ARG A 151 13.08 -21.60 21.62
N THR A 152 13.09 -22.65 22.44
CA THR A 152 13.15 -24.04 21.96
C THR A 152 11.91 -24.38 21.10
N TRP A 153 10.72 -24.00 21.55
CA TRP A 153 9.48 -24.16 20.78
C TRP A 153 9.52 -23.41 19.44
N THR A 154 10.05 -22.18 19.46
CA THR A 154 10.19 -21.35 18.26
C THR A 154 11.13 -22.02 17.25
N GLN A 155 12.29 -22.52 17.69
CA GLN A 155 13.30 -23.15 16.83
C GLN A 155 12.85 -24.50 16.24
N ILE A 156 12.26 -25.39 17.06
CA ILE A 156 11.84 -26.73 16.62
C ILE A 156 10.83 -26.66 15.47
N ARG A 157 9.92 -25.68 15.52
CA ARG A 157 8.84 -25.52 14.53
C ARG A 157 9.36 -25.13 13.15
N PHE A 158 10.52 -24.50 13.05
CA PHE A 158 11.15 -24.19 11.76
C PHE A 158 11.87 -25.35 11.12
N CYS A 159 12.56 -26.17 11.91
CA CYS A 159 13.33 -27.29 11.37
C CYS A 159 12.43 -28.42 10.83
N CYS A 160 11.18 -28.52 11.29
CA CYS A 160 10.31 -29.65 10.95
C CYS A 160 9.30 -29.39 9.82
N HIS A 161 9.25 -28.20 9.21
CA HIS A 161 8.23 -27.85 8.20
C HIS A 161 8.59 -28.22 6.74
N GLY A 162 9.46 -29.19 6.54
CA GLY A 162 9.98 -29.59 5.23
C GLY A 162 9.01 -30.31 4.28
N ASN A 163 7.69 -30.37 4.53
CA ASN A 163 6.77 -31.16 3.69
C ASN A 163 5.36 -30.56 3.43
N GLU A 164 5.09 -29.28 3.72
CA GLU A 164 3.86 -28.59 3.29
C GLU A 164 4.16 -27.38 2.40
N THR A 165 5.00 -27.58 1.39
CA THR A 165 5.49 -26.53 0.47
C THR A 165 4.47 -26.00 -0.54
N SER A 166 3.19 -26.41 -0.52
CA SER A 166 2.18 -25.88 -1.46
C SER A 166 1.51 -24.58 -0.98
N LEU A 167 1.65 -24.20 0.29
CA LEU A 167 1.11 -22.93 0.83
C LEU A 167 2.18 -21.84 1.03
N PHE A 168 3.46 -22.20 1.03
CA PHE A 168 4.55 -21.25 1.20
C PHE A 168 4.89 -20.50 -0.10
N GLU A 169 4.53 -20.99 -1.27
CA GLU A 169 4.87 -20.33 -2.55
C GLU A 169 4.15 -19.00 -2.75
N ASN A 170 2.93 -18.83 -2.23
CA ASN A 170 2.12 -17.63 -2.50
C ASN A 170 2.22 -16.52 -1.44
N VAL A 171 2.77 -16.81 -0.25
CA VAL A 171 3.01 -15.79 0.81
C VAL A 171 4.51 -15.45 0.93
N ALA A 172 5.42 -16.39 0.66
CA ALA A 172 6.86 -16.16 0.79
C ALA A 172 7.48 -15.35 -0.37
N LEU A 173 6.79 -15.16 -1.51
CA LEU A 173 7.30 -14.33 -2.61
C LEU A 173 7.36 -12.83 -2.30
N LYS A 174 6.78 -12.36 -1.17
CA LYS A 174 6.99 -11.00 -0.64
C LYS A 174 7.88 -10.93 0.61
N ALA A 175 8.38 -12.06 1.12
CA ALA A 175 9.19 -12.12 2.35
C ALA A 175 10.72 -12.15 2.10
N ARG A 176 11.20 -11.90 0.88
CA ARG A 176 12.64 -11.93 0.53
C ARG A 176 13.45 -10.69 0.97
N THR A 177 12.97 -9.90 1.93
CA THR A 177 13.76 -8.81 2.53
C THR A 177 13.58 -8.77 4.04
N PHE A 178 14.19 -9.72 4.74
CA PHE A 178 14.63 -9.51 6.12
C PHE A 178 16.16 -9.74 6.16
N PRO A 179 16.97 -8.73 6.51
CA PRO A 179 18.40 -8.95 6.73
C PRO A 179 18.60 -9.82 7.97
N ARG A 180 19.38 -10.90 7.83
CA ARG A 180 19.82 -11.73 8.97
C ARG A 180 20.78 -10.92 9.86
N PRO A 181 20.76 -11.04 11.20
CA PRO A 181 21.79 -10.43 12.04
C PRO A 181 23.09 -11.25 12.00
N TYR A 182 24.18 -10.53 12.25
CA TYR A 182 25.59 -10.79 11.92
C TYR A 182 26.30 -11.97 12.62
N GLY A 183 27.36 -12.46 11.96
CA GLY A 183 28.43 -13.25 12.56
C GLY A 183 29.62 -13.58 11.62
N VAL A 184 30.60 -12.68 11.57
CA VAL A 184 32.07 -12.87 11.39
C VAL A 184 32.67 -13.44 10.07
N LEU A 185 33.26 -12.51 9.31
CA LEU A 185 34.50 -12.49 8.48
C LEU A 185 35.22 -13.80 8.08
N GLU A 186 35.37 -14.03 6.76
CA GLU A 186 36.69 -14.03 6.08
C GLU A 186 36.54 -13.85 4.56
N SER A 187 37.60 -13.31 3.97
CA SER A 187 37.70 -12.56 2.71
C SER A 187 37.86 -13.39 1.44
N GLN A 188 37.28 -12.94 0.32
CA GLN A 188 37.97 -12.48 -0.91
C GLN A 188 36.99 -12.39 -2.10
N ASP A 189 36.96 -11.18 -2.67
CA ASP A 189 36.75 -10.83 -4.08
C ASP A 189 35.62 -11.50 -4.89
N LEU A 190 34.61 -10.70 -5.25
CA LEU A 190 34.54 -10.17 -6.62
C LEU A 190 33.48 -9.07 -6.79
N VAL A 191 33.96 -8.03 -7.45
CA VAL A 191 33.36 -6.73 -7.74
C VAL A 191 32.24 -6.85 -8.77
N ILE A 192 31.11 -6.14 -8.56
CA ILE A 192 30.43 -5.22 -9.50
C ILE A 192 29.17 -4.65 -8.80
N GLY A 193 29.20 -3.34 -8.50
CA GLY A 193 28.00 -2.49 -8.46
C GLY A 193 27.09 -2.54 -7.22
N ARG A 194 27.59 -2.18 -6.03
CA ARG A 194 26.73 -1.66 -4.95
C ARG A 194 26.38 -0.19 -5.24
N ASN A 195 25.23 0.07 -5.86
CA ASN A 195 24.57 1.36 -5.68
C ASN A 195 23.73 1.28 -4.41
N LEU A 196 24.03 2.18 -3.46
CA LEU A 196 23.25 2.35 -2.24
C LEU A 196 21.77 2.53 -2.59
N LEU A 197 20.87 1.83 -1.89
CA LEU A 197 19.49 2.28 -1.68
C LEU A 197 19.54 3.58 -0.88
N GLN A 198 19.92 4.66 -1.54
CA GLN A 198 19.58 5.98 -1.07
C GLN A 198 18.06 6.05 -1.10
N ALA A 199 17.46 6.51 0.00
CA ALA A 199 16.05 6.91 -0.03
C ALA A 199 15.88 7.85 -1.22
N LYS A 200 15.11 7.42 -2.22
CA LYS A 200 14.88 8.20 -3.43
C LYS A 200 14.33 9.55 -3.01
N LYS A 201 14.85 10.62 -3.59
CA LYS A 201 14.37 11.97 -3.28
C LYS A 201 12.91 12.06 -3.68
N LYS A 202 12.10 12.67 -2.82
CA LYS A 202 10.68 12.90 -3.09
C LYS A 202 10.53 13.75 -4.35
N CYS A 203 9.63 13.34 -5.23
CA CYS A 203 9.33 14.02 -6.46
C CYS A 203 8.87 15.46 -6.18
N SER A 204 9.51 16.42 -6.86
CA SER A 204 9.13 17.84 -6.79
C SER A 204 7.87 18.16 -7.61
N LEU A 205 7.43 17.25 -8.48
CA LEU A 205 6.20 17.40 -9.26
C LEU A 205 4.97 17.14 -8.40
N ASN A 206 3.99 18.04 -8.48
CA ASN A 206 2.69 17.83 -7.88
C ASN A 206 1.82 16.94 -8.78
N LEU A 207 2.07 15.63 -8.72
CA LEU A 207 1.41 14.62 -9.55
C LEU A 207 -0.07 14.40 -9.17
N GLU A 208 -0.51 14.82 -7.97
CA GLU A 208 -1.87 14.57 -7.48
C GLU A 208 -2.95 15.29 -8.31
N PHE A 209 -2.67 16.52 -8.75
CA PHE A 209 -3.65 17.38 -9.41
C PHE A 209 -3.48 17.45 -10.93
N MET A 210 -2.72 16.51 -11.52
CA MET A 210 -2.52 16.46 -12.97
C MET A 210 -3.74 15.94 -13.72
N ASN A 211 -3.83 16.29 -15.00
CA ASN A 211 -4.96 15.92 -15.84
C ASN A 211 -4.84 14.49 -16.41
N TYR A 212 -5.17 13.49 -15.59
CA TYR A 212 -5.17 12.08 -15.99
C TYR A 212 -6.23 11.71 -17.03
N THR A 213 -7.12 12.64 -17.43
CA THR A 213 -8.12 12.39 -18.47
C THR A 213 -7.49 12.12 -19.83
N ILE A 214 -6.28 12.62 -20.07
CA ILE A 214 -5.49 12.36 -21.30
C ILE A 214 -5.29 10.85 -21.49
N ILE A 215 -5.00 10.12 -20.41
CA ILE A 215 -4.80 8.66 -20.44
C ILE A 215 -6.14 7.92 -20.35
N THR A 216 -7.05 8.33 -19.45
CA THR A 216 -8.31 7.59 -19.22
C THR A 216 -9.33 7.73 -20.36
N SER A 217 -9.22 8.76 -21.20
CA SER A 217 -10.09 8.94 -22.36
C SER A 217 -9.71 8.05 -23.56
N GLN A 218 -8.43 7.75 -23.72
CA GLN A 218 -7.89 7.00 -24.86
C GLN A 218 -7.58 5.54 -24.51
N CYS A 219 -6.97 5.28 -23.35
CA CYS A 219 -6.69 3.93 -22.87
C CYS A 219 -7.93 3.35 -22.17
N LYS A 220 -8.83 2.71 -22.93
CA LYS A 220 -10.10 2.17 -22.39
C LYS A 220 -10.10 0.65 -22.26
N GLY A 221 -10.68 0.18 -21.16
CA GLY A 221 -10.96 -1.24 -20.94
C GLY A 221 -12.12 -1.74 -21.82
N PRO A 222 -12.33 -3.07 -21.92
CA PRO A 222 -11.63 -4.14 -21.18
C PRO A 222 -10.34 -4.64 -21.86
N LYS A 223 -10.06 -4.23 -23.10
CA LYS A 223 -8.94 -4.77 -23.89
C LYS A 223 -7.62 -4.01 -23.73
N PHE A 224 -7.66 -2.73 -23.31
CA PHE A 224 -6.49 -1.87 -23.09
C PHE A 224 -5.44 -1.97 -24.23
N PRO A 225 -5.80 -1.56 -25.45
CA PRO A 225 -4.92 -1.68 -26.61
C PRO A 225 -3.60 -0.93 -26.39
N ALA A 226 -2.49 -1.67 -26.40
CA ALA A 226 -1.15 -1.17 -26.05
C ALA A 226 -0.77 0.10 -26.82
N LYS A 227 -1.06 0.15 -28.13
CA LYS A 227 -0.71 1.28 -29.00
C LYS A 227 -1.36 2.60 -28.56
N GLU A 228 -2.66 2.57 -28.25
CA GLU A 228 -3.43 3.75 -27.83
C GLU A 228 -3.08 4.15 -26.38
N CYS A 229 -2.86 3.15 -25.52
CA CYS A 229 -2.42 3.37 -24.15
C CYS A 229 -1.02 3.99 -24.07
N CYS A 230 -0.07 3.52 -24.89
CA CYS A 230 1.27 4.08 -24.91
C CYS A 230 1.32 5.47 -25.54
N SER A 231 0.53 5.73 -26.60
CA SER A 231 0.45 7.07 -27.20
C SER A 231 -0.05 8.10 -26.19
N SER A 232 -1.19 7.83 -25.54
CA SER A 232 -1.76 8.74 -24.54
C SER A 232 -0.92 8.89 -23.28
N PHE A 233 -0.17 7.85 -22.92
CA PHE A 233 0.80 7.91 -21.82
C PHE A 233 1.99 8.81 -22.16
N LEU A 234 2.53 8.73 -23.39
CA LEU A 234 3.60 9.61 -23.85
C LEU A 234 3.14 11.07 -23.90
N ASP A 235 1.93 11.34 -24.40
CA ASP A 235 1.36 12.70 -24.41
C ASP A 235 1.26 13.32 -23.01
N PHE A 236 1.01 12.48 -21.99
CA PHE A 236 0.95 12.89 -20.59
C PHE A 236 2.34 13.03 -19.94
N ALA A 237 3.25 12.09 -20.20
CA ALA A 237 4.52 11.96 -19.49
C ALA A 237 5.65 12.81 -20.10
N CYS A 238 5.61 13.07 -21.41
CA CYS A 238 6.71 13.74 -22.11
C CYS A 238 7.05 15.16 -21.65
N PRO A 239 6.10 16.01 -21.23
CA PRO A 239 6.42 17.31 -20.63
C PRO A 239 7.27 17.23 -19.35
N TYR A 240 7.38 16.04 -18.74
CA TYR A 240 8.08 15.80 -17.47
C TYR A 240 9.16 14.73 -17.60
N ALA A 241 9.58 14.39 -18.82
CA ALA A 241 10.48 13.27 -19.10
C ALA A 241 11.80 13.35 -18.31
N ASP A 242 12.37 14.54 -18.15
CA ASP A 242 13.63 14.73 -17.41
C ASP A 242 13.51 14.32 -15.93
N GLN A 243 12.40 14.67 -15.28
CA GLN A 243 12.16 14.33 -13.87
C GLN A 243 11.73 12.87 -13.71
N LEU A 244 11.03 12.31 -14.69
CA LEU A 244 10.57 10.94 -14.69
C LEU A 244 11.70 9.94 -14.98
N ASN A 245 12.66 10.34 -15.82
CA ASN A 245 13.84 9.54 -16.14
C ASN A 245 14.95 9.67 -15.08
N ASP A 246 14.85 10.60 -14.13
CA ASP A 246 15.77 10.69 -12.99
C ASP A 246 15.55 9.53 -12.00
N LEU A 247 16.40 8.52 -12.11
CA LEU A 247 16.40 7.32 -11.27
C LEU A 247 16.68 7.60 -9.78
N SER A 248 17.20 8.77 -9.44
CA SER A 248 17.47 9.20 -8.06
C SER A 248 16.21 9.68 -7.31
N THR A 249 15.09 9.89 -8.02
CA THR A 249 13.81 10.31 -7.47
C THR A 249 12.75 9.21 -7.51
N ASP A 250 11.66 9.42 -6.77
CA ASP A 250 10.47 8.55 -6.79
C ASP A 250 9.38 9.06 -7.78
N CYS A 251 9.71 9.98 -8.70
CA CYS A 251 8.75 10.60 -9.62
C CYS A 251 8.03 9.59 -10.52
N ALA A 252 8.77 8.67 -11.16
CA ALA A 252 8.15 7.65 -12.02
C ALA A 252 7.21 6.73 -11.23
N SER A 253 7.65 6.24 -10.06
CA SER A 253 6.82 5.36 -9.21
C SER A 253 5.58 6.07 -8.70
N THR A 254 5.68 7.34 -8.33
CA THR A 254 4.56 8.15 -7.87
C THR A 254 3.57 8.41 -9.01
N MET A 255 4.06 8.72 -10.20
CA MET A 255 3.21 8.94 -11.38
C MET A 255 2.40 7.69 -11.75
N PHE A 256 3.03 6.52 -11.79
CA PHE A 256 2.33 5.26 -12.05
C PHE A 256 1.29 4.92 -10.98
N SER A 257 1.51 5.32 -9.72
CA SER A 257 0.51 5.16 -8.66
C SER A 257 -0.79 5.91 -8.99
N TYR A 258 -0.69 7.20 -9.34
CA TYR A 258 -1.85 8.01 -9.68
C TYR A 258 -2.55 7.55 -10.97
N ILE A 259 -1.79 7.19 -12.01
CA ILE A 259 -2.35 6.63 -13.25
C ILE A 259 -3.22 5.40 -12.95
N ASN A 260 -2.74 4.50 -12.09
CA ASN A 260 -3.47 3.30 -11.71
C ASN A 260 -4.68 3.59 -10.81
N ILE A 261 -4.59 4.60 -9.93
CA ILE A 261 -5.71 5.04 -9.09
C ILE A 261 -6.89 5.51 -9.96
N TYR A 262 -6.63 6.27 -11.03
CA TYR A 262 -7.71 6.86 -11.84
C TYR A 262 -8.24 5.94 -12.95
N GLY A 263 -7.41 5.09 -13.56
CA GLY A 263 -7.82 4.34 -14.76
C GLY A 263 -7.98 2.83 -14.62
N LYS A 264 -7.67 2.23 -13.46
CA LYS A 264 -7.80 0.78 -13.20
C LYS A 264 -7.14 -0.10 -14.29
N TYR A 265 -5.91 0.24 -14.67
CA TYR A 265 -5.18 -0.45 -15.73
C TYR A 265 -4.56 -1.78 -15.26
N PRO A 266 -4.36 -2.77 -16.15
CA PRO A 266 -3.61 -3.98 -15.85
C PRO A 266 -2.17 -3.68 -15.41
N ALA A 267 -1.68 -4.44 -14.42
CA ALA A 267 -0.33 -4.25 -13.88
C ALA A 267 0.73 -4.43 -14.97
N GLY A 268 1.66 -3.48 -15.05
CA GLY A 268 2.75 -3.50 -16.03
C GLY A 268 2.37 -3.12 -17.45
N LEU A 269 1.12 -2.69 -17.72
CA LEU A 269 0.70 -2.21 -19.06
C LEU A 269 1.65 -1.11 -19.56
N PHE A 270 1.83 -0.04 -18.78
CA PHE A 270 2.71 1.07 -19.19
C PHE A 270 4.19 0.74 -18.99
N ALA A 271 4.55 0.11 -17.86
CA ALA A 271 5.96 -0.17 -17.54
C ALA A 271 6.62 -1.19 -18.48
N ASN A 272 5.86 -2.17 -19.00
CA ASN A 272 6.39 -3.23 -19.85
C ASN A 272 6.10 -3.00 -21.33
N GLN A 273 4.98 -2.36 -21.69
CA GLN A 273 4.58 -2.21 -23.09
C GLN A 273 4.86 -0.82 -23.67
N CYS A 274 5.05 0.20 -22.83
CA CYS A 274 5.31 1.58 -23.24
C CYS A 274 6.75 2.00 -22.94
N HIS A 275 7.72 1.16 -23.32
CA HIS A 275 9.14 1.46 -23.20
C HIS A 275 9.69 2.05 -24.52
N GLY A 276 10.58 3.03 -24.42
CA GLY A 276 11.48 3.43 -25.50
C GLY A 276 12.69 2.48 -25.55
N ASN A 277 13.92 3.00 -25.53
CA ASN A 277 15.13 2.20 -25.37
C ASN A 277 15.55 2.03 -23.88
N LYS A 278 16.67 1.34 -23.62
CA LYS A 278 17.11 0.83 -22.30
C LYS A 278 17.37 1.91 -21.20
N ILE A 279 17.14 3.19 -21.47
CA ILE A 279 17.54 4.31 -20.62
C ILE A 279 16.33 5.11 -20.06
N GLY A 280 15.12 4.97 -20.61
CA GLY A 280 13.93 5.67 -20.08
C GLY A 280 12.81 5.89 -21.10
N LEU A 281 11.94 6.86 -20.83
CA LEU A 281 10.92 7.31 -21.77
C LEU A 281 11.59 8.13 -22.88
N GLU A 282 11.53 7.64 -24.13
CA GLU A 282 11.89 8.42 -25.31
C GLU A 282 10.66 9.18 -25.79
N CYS A 283 10.75 10.51 -25.70
CA CYS A 283 9.76 11.42 -26.22
C CYS A 283 10.21 11.90 -27.59
N PRO A 284 9.35 11.85 -28.63
CA PRO A 284 9.69 12.45 -29.91
C PRO A 284 9.96 13.94 -29.71
N ASP A 285 11.04 14.47 -30.28
CA ASP A 285 11.39 15.89 -30.23
C ASP A 285 10.21 16.72 -30.78
N MET A 286 9.38 17.27 -29.89
CA MET A 286 8.43 18.31 -30.26
C MET A 286 9.17 19.65 -30.31
N PRO A 287 8.87 20.50 -31.30
CA PRO A 287 9.51 21.81 -31.45
C PRO A 287 9.28 22.65 -30.18
N PRO A 288 10.21 23.57 -29.85
CA PRO A 288 10.24 24.24 -28.56
C PRO A 288 8.91 24.96 -28.29
N SER A 289 8.18 24.52 -27.26
CA SER A 289 7.06 25.28 -26.72
C SER A 289 7.63 26.54 -26.08
N SER A 290 7.27 27.68 -26.66
CA SER A 290 7.51 29.04 -26.17
C SER A 290 7.71 29.12 -24.66
N ALA A 291 8.94 29.43 -24.27
CA ALA A 291 9.24 29.96 -22.96
C ALA A 291 8.28 31.10 -22.65
N ALA A 292 7.75 31.10 -21.42
CA ALA A 292 7.16 32.30 -20.85
C ALA A 292 8.26 33.38 -20.83
N ASP A 293 8.16 34.34 -21.75
CA ASP A 293 8.99 35.54 -21.76
C ASP A 293 8.68 36.36 -20.49
N VAL A 294 9.54 36.21 -19.48
CA VAL A 294 9.81 37.28 -18.54
C VAL A 294 10.74 38.25 -19.26
N ASN A 295 10.17 39.27 -19.90
CA ASN A 295 10.93 40.42 -20.37
C ASN A 295 10.34 41.70 -19.77
N THR A 296 10.94 42.09 -18.65
CA THR A 296 11.03 43.50 -18.27
C THR A 296 11.90 44.21 -19.30
N ALA A 297 11.34 45.15 -20.07
CA ALA A 297 11.89 46.50 -20.27
C ALA A 297 11.29 47.21 -21.50
N THR A 298 10.95 48.47 -21.26
CA THR A 298 11.00 49.60 -22.21
C THR A 298 9.87 49.75 -23.24
N THR A 299 8.92 50.61 -22.86
CA THR A 299 8.09 51.41 -23.75
C THR A 299 8.97 52.28 -24.65
N THR A 300 8.97 52.05 -25.96
CA THR A 300 9.40 53.05 -26.96
C THR A 300 8.63 52.86 -28.28
N THR A 301 7.63 53.73 -28.44
CA THR A 301 7.30 54.52 -29.64
C THR A 301 7.15 53.91 -31.06
N THR A 302 6.14 54.46 -31.75
CA THR A 302 5.85 54.52 -33.20
C THR A 302 5.15 53.30 -33.82
N ALA A 303 3.86 53.33 -34.19
CA ALA A 303 3.06 54.16 -35.11
C ALA A 303 2.87 53.48 -36.47
N SER A 304 1.64 53.05 -36.79
CA SER A 304 0.88 53.53 -37.96
C SER A 304 -0.48 52.81 -38.14
N SER A 305 -1.52 53.64 -38.15
CA SER A 305 -2.81 53.62 -38.90
C SER A 305 -3.32 52.30 -39.52
N ARG A 306 -4.62 51.97 -39.47
CA ARG A 306 -5.76 52.76 -40.01
C ARG A 306 -7.14 52.29 -39.47
N ILE A 307 -7.97 53.28 -39.08
CA ILE A 307 -9.40 53.51 -39.46
C ILE A 307 -10.45 52.52 -38.90
N TRP A 308 -11.10 52.82 -37.76
CA TRP A 308 -12.39 53.55 -37.56
C TRP A 308 -13.65 52.84 -38.10
N MET A 309 -14.58 52.44 -37.20
CA MET A 309 -16.00 52.82 -37.27
C MET A 309 -16.74 52.50 -35.96
N THR A 310 -17.60 53.45 -35.60
CA THR A 310 -18.28 53.69 -34.32
C THR A 310 -19.54 52.85 -34.12
N ALA A 311 -19.82 52.46 -32.86
CA ALA A 311 -21.07 51.86 -32.41
C ALA A 311 -21.99 52.92 -31.77
N ALA A 312 -23.25 53.00 -32.21
CA ALA A 312 -24.29 53.76 -31.50
C ALA A 312 -25.70 53.18 -31.75
N LEU A 313 -26.38 52.93 -30.62
CA LEU A 313 -27.83 52.93 -30.36
C LEU A 313 -28.77 51.90 -31.00
N PHE A 314 -29.35 51.09 -30.12
CA PHE A 314 -30.56 50.25 -30.23
C PHE A 314 -30.99 50.02 -28.77
N VAL A 315 -32.23 50.04 -28.27
CA VAL A 315 -33.64 50.10 -28.70
C VAL A 315 -34.39 50.58 -27.44
N THR A 316 -35.53 51.27 -27.57
CA THR A 316 -36.84 50.94 -26.92
C THR A 316 -37.68 52.18 -26.64
N VAL A 317 -38.67 52.46 -27.51
CA VAL A 317 -39.98 52.96 -27.11
C VAL A 317 -41.02 52.30 -28.03
N LEU A 318 -41.79 51.37 -27.49
CA LEU A 318 -43.04 50.87 -28.06
C LEU A 318 -44.08 50.88 -26.95
N LEU A 319 -44.95 51.89 -26.91
CA LEU A 319 -46.25 51.79 -26.26
C LEU A 319 -47.27 52.73 -26.94
N PHE A 320 -48.42 52.12 -27.29
CA PHE A 320 -49.74 52.66 -27.71
C PHE A 320 -49.89 53.15 -29.15
N ARG A 321 -50.34 52.28 -30.08
CA ARG A 321 -51.75 51.90 -30.42
C ARG A 321 -52.59 53.05 -30.98
N GLY A 322 -52.75 53.06 -32.31
CA GLY A 322 -53.89 53.66 -32.99
C GLY A 322 -54.87 52.57 -33.43
N ARG A 323 -55.94 52.37 -32.66
CA ARG A 323 -57.32 52.02 -33.05
C ARG A 323 -58.12 51.67 -31.81
#